data_AF-A0A973UG73-F1
#
_entry.id   AF-A0A973UG73-F1
#
_cell.length_a   1.000
_cell.length_b   1.000
_cell.length_c   1.000
_cell.angle_alpha   90.00
_cell.angle_beta   90.00
_cell.angle_gamma   90.00
#
_symmetry.space_group_name_H-M   'P 1'
#
loop_
_entity.id
_entity.type
_entity.pdbx_description
1 polymer ?
#
loop_
_entity_poly.entity_id
_entity_poly.type
_entity_poly.pdbx_seq_one_letter_code
_entity_poly.pdbx_strand_id
1 'polypeptide(L)'
;LSILQVPYAEGSSRVAGWLANAVRHPLLVLRSLSNRRWSERTIIGLVMQSLDNSLTTYLKADGVGKGLLTARQGHGAPNPKQIKAASEAASAIAADINGFAGSNVGELMGTPLTAHFLGGCPIGDSPETGVIDPYHRLYGHPGISVVDGAAVSANLGVNPSLTITAQAERAMSYWPNKGEADPRPAQGTAYERLKPVEPQSPAVPAEAFGALKLPFLGIPAVPPKK
;
A
#
# COMPACT_ATOMS: atom_id res chain seq x y z
N LEU A 1 15.94 7.47 5.18
CA LEU A 1 16.90 8.03 6.15
C LEU A 1 16.13 8.43 7.41
N SER A 2 16.44 7.81 8.56
CA SER A 2 15.88 8.19 9.86
C SER A 2 16.70 9.31 10.50
N ILE A 3 16.04 10.26 11.14
CA ILE A 3 16.66 11.34 11.91
C ILE A 3 16.08 11.35 13.32
N LEU A 4 16.75 12.04 14.26
CA LEU A 4 16.14 12.36 15.56
C LEU A 4 14.75 12.97 15.34
N GLN A 5 13.78 12.59 16.16
CA GLN A 5 12.37 12.96 15.98
C GLN A 5 12.21 14.45 15.68
N VAL A 6 11.41 14.75 14.67
CA VAL A 6 10.86 16.08 14.43
C VAL A 6 9.67 16.22 15.39
N PRO A 7 9.73 17.09 16.41
CA PRO A 7 8.60 17.27 17.32
C PRO A 7 7.35 17.67 16.53
N TYR A 8 6.17 17.25 17.01
CA TYR A 8 4.93 17.67 16.40
C TYR A 8 4.79 19.21 16.50
N ALA A 9 4.61 19.86 15.36
CA ALA A 9 4.56 21.31 15.26
C ALA A 9 3.15 21.77 14.87
N GLU A 10 2.34 22.15 15.86
CA GLU A 10 1.02 22.74 15.62
C GLU A 10 1.19 24.23 15.28
N GLY A 11 1.05 24.59 13.99
CA GLY A 11 1.19 25.97 13.51
C GLY A 11 2.61 26.57 13.59
N SER A 12 3.58 25.87 14.17
CA SER A 12 4.98 26.30 14.28
C SER A 12 5.89 25.64 13.22
N SER A 13 7.14 26.11 13.11
CA SER A 13 8.08 25.59 12.13
C SER A 13 8.67 24.24 12.57
N ARG A 14 8.40 23.18 11.79
CA ARG A 14 9.01 21.84 11.96
C ARG A 14 10.54 21.90 12.00
N VAL A 15 11.13 22.73 11.14
CA VAL A 15 12.59 22.89 11.04
C VAL A 15 13.15 23.50 12.32
N ALA A 16 12.52 24.56 12.82
CA ALA A 16 12.94 25.20 14.07
C ALA A 16 12.78 24.25 15.26
N GLY A 17 11.67 23.52 15.34
CA GLY A 17 11.42 22.52 16.38
C GLY A 17 12.46 21.39 16.37
N TRP A 18 12.81 20.89 15.18
CA TRP A 18 13.85 19.88 15.02
C TRP A 18 15.25 20.41 15.39
N LEU A 19 15.62 21.61 14.94
CA LEU A 19 16.90 22.23 15.31
C LEU A 19 17.02 22.41 16.83
N ALA A 20 15.96 22.89 17.47
CA ALA A 20 15.93 23.03 18.92
C ALA A 20 16.03 21.67 19.64
N ASN A 21 15.43 20.61 19.09
CA ASN A 21 15.56 19.26 19.60
C ASN A 21 16.99 18.70 19.42
N ALA A 22 17.59 18.95 18.26
CA ALA A 22 18.95 18.55 17.94
C ALA A 22 20.00 19.22 18.87
N VAL A 23 19.84 20.51 19.14
CA VAL A 23 20.72 21.27 20.05
C VAL A 23 20.61 20.76 21.49
N ARG A 24 19.42 20.37 21.95
CA ARG A 24 19.23 19.79 23.28
C ARG A 24 19.82 18.38 23.42
N HIS A 25 19.95 17.64 22.32
CA HIS A 25 20.36 16.23 22.32
C HIS A 25 21.44 15.88 21.28
N PRO A 26 22.62 16.52 21.29
CA PRO A 26 23.64 16.35 20.25
C PRO A 26 24.15 14.91 20.14
N LEU A 27 24.25 14.18 21.25
CA LEU A 27 24.66 12.76 21.23
C LEU A 27 23.60 11.85 20.59
N LEU A 28 22.31 12.17 20.75
CA LEU A 28 21.23 11.42 20.10
C LEU A 28 21.21 11.69 18.59
N VAL A 29 21.49 12.92 18.16
CA VAL A 29 21.65 13.25 16.74
C VAL A 29 22.76 12.40 16.13
N LEU A 30 23.95 12.40 16.73
CA LEU A 30 25.07 11.57 16.25
C LEU A 30 24.74 10.08 16.22
N ARG A 31 24.03 9.57 17.23
CA ARG A 31 23.55 8.18 17.26
C ARG A 31 22.54 7.90 16.15
N SER A 32 21.62 8.82 15.88
CA SER A 32 20.57 8.67 14.85
C SER A 32 21.12 8.59 13.43
N LEU A 33 22.30 9.18 13.18
CA LEU A 33 23.00 9.17 11.89
C LEU A 33 23.84 7.90 11.67
N SER A 34 23.98 7.04 12.68
CA SER A 34 24.81 5.83 12.60
C SER A 34 24.06 4.65 11.96
N ASN A 35 24.50 4.22 10.78
CA ASN A 35 23.93 3.06 10.07
C ASN A 35 24.44 1.69 10.54
N ARG A 36 25.47 1.65 11.39
CA ARG A 36 26.05 0.38 11.88
C ARG A 36 24.94 -0.46 12.53
N ARG A 37 24.76 -1.75 12.24
CA ARG A 37 23.71 -2.59 12.89
C ARG A 37 22.31 -1.94 12.99
N TRP A 38 21.92 -1.07 12.06
CA TRP A 38 20.72 -0.22 12.22
C TRP A 38 19.44 -1.04 12.34
N SER A 39 19.34 -2.14 11.59
CA SER A 39 18.22 -3.08 11.62
C SER A 39 18.02 -3.78 12.97
N GLU A 40 19.10 -3.99 13.74
CA GLU A 40 19.05 -4.65 15.06
C GLU A 40 18.57 -3.72 16.18
N ARG A 41 18.52 -2.41 15.93
CA ARG A 41 18.29 -1.37 16.96
C ARG A 41 17.24 -0.35 16.56
N THR A 42 16.44 -0.64 15.53
CA THR A 42 15.37 0.25 15.05
C THR A 42 14.05 -0.50 14.97
N ILE A 43 13.01 0.10 15.55
CA ILE A 43 11.62 -0.32 15.36
C ILE A 43 10.97 0.69 14.42
N ILE A 44 10.41 0.22 13.31
CA ILE A 44 9.71 1.07 12.34
C ILE A 44 8.23 1.11 12.70
N GLY A 45 7.78 2.23 13.28
CA GLY A 45 6.37 2.52 13.46
C GLY A 45 5.77 3.05 12.17
N LEU A 46 4.91 2.27 11.51
CA LEU A 46 4.12 2.69 10.37
C LEU A 46 2.72 3.10 10.85
N VAL A 47 2.25 4.25 10.39
CA VAL A 47 0.91 4.77 10.71
C VAL A 47 0.08 4.80 9.44
N MET A 48 -1.20 4.46 9.58
CA MET A 48 -2.18 4.58 8.51
C MET A 48 -3.38 5.39 8.99
N GLN A 49 -4.04 6.06 8.07
CA GLN A 49 -5.24 6.85 8.33
C GLN A 49 -6.34 6.42 7.36
N SER A 50 -7.59 6.48 7.84
CA SER A 50 -8.79 6.24 7.03
C SER A 50 -9.27 7.49 6.28
N LEU A 51 -8.36 8.43 5.99
CA LEU A 51 -8.70 9.65 5.25
C LEU A 51 -8.74 9.35 3.75
N ASP A 52 -9.75 9.87 3.07
CA ASP A 52 -9.79 9.87 1.60
C ASP A 52 -8.81 10.91 1.07
N ASN A 53 -7.56 10.50 0.85
CA ASN A 53 -6.50 11.30 0.25
C ASN A 53 -5.76 10.47 -0.80
N SER A 54 -5.15 11.17 -1.76
CA SER A 54 -4.42 10.52 -2.84
C SER A 54 -3.23 11.33 -3.34
N LEU A 55 -2.38 10.66 -4.10
CA LEU A 55 -1.27 11.26 -4.85
C LEU A 55 -1.41 10.85 -6.31
N THR A 56 -1.21 11.80 -7.22
CA THR A 56 -1.08 11.50 -8.65
C THR A 56 0.39 11.48 -9.00
N THR A 57 0.89 10.32 -9.42
CA THR A 57 2.26 10.16 -9.93
C THR A 57 2.32 10.51 -11.41
N TYR A 58 3.38 11.19 -11.84
CA TYR A 58 3.62 11.54 -13.24
C TYR A 58 5.11 11.64 -13.53
N LEU A 59 5.50 11.40 -14.79
CA LEU A 59 6.85 11.66 -15.25
C LEU A 59 7.03 13.15 -15.55
N LYS A 60 8.12 13.76 -15.07
CA LYS A 60 8.48 15.12 -15.47
C LYS A 60 8.76 15.18 -16.97
N ALA A 61 7.99 15.98 -17.70
CA ALA A 61 8.10 16.10 -19.15
C ALA A 61 9.34 16.91 -19.59
N ASP A 62 9.75 17.90 -18.78
CA ASP A 62 10.80 18.86 -19.10
C ASP A 62 11.53 19.36 -17.83
N GLY A 63 12.52 20.24 -18.05
CA GLY A 63 13.31 20.88 -16.99
C GLY A 63 14.26 19.95 -16.22
N VAL A 64 14.75 20.44 -15.08
CA VAL A 64 15.65 19.68 -14.20
C VAL A 64 14.89 18.48 -13.61
N GLY A 65 15.45 17.29 -13.85
CA GLY A 65 14.82 16.02 -13.48
C GLY A 65 13.80 15.51 -14.50
N LYS A 66 13.86 15.94 -15.77
CA LYS A 66 13.12 15.33 -16.87
C LYS A 66 13.24 13.80 -16.83
N GLY A 67 12.12 13.11 -17.02
CA GLY A 67 12.04 11.65 -16.98
C GLY A 67 11.95 11.04 -15.58
N LEU A 68 12.12 11.84 -14.51
CA LEU A 68 11.91 11.33 -13.16
C LEU A 68 10.41 11.22 -12.84
N LEU A 69 10.04 10.12 -12.19
CA LEU A 69 8.72 9.95 -11.59
C LEU A 69 8.63 10.85 -10.35
N THR A 70 7.59 11.68 -10.31
CA THR A 70 7.28 12.56 -9.17
C THR A 70 5.80 12.45 -8.86
N ALA A 71 5.37 13.03 -7.73
CA ALA A 71 3.98 13.05 -7.32
C ALA A 71 3.50 14.48 -7.05
N ARG A 72 2.19 14.68 -7.19
CA ARG A 72 1.44 15.85 -6.72
C ARG A 72 0.21 15.40 -5.95
N GLN A 73 -0.41 16.32 -5.22
CA GLN A 73 -1.70 16.06 -4.57
C GLN A 73 -2.72 15.58 -5.62
N GLY A 74 -3.38 14.46 -5.32
CA GLY A 74 -4.49 13.94 -6.11
C GLY A 74 -5.84 14.44 -5.59
N HIS A 75 -6.91 13.66 -5.82
CA HIS A 75 -8.22 13.91 -5.25
C HIS A 75 -8.24 13.76 -3.71
N GLY A 76 -9.32 14.24 -3.10
CA GLY A 76 -9.57 14.09 -1.66
C GLY A 76 -8.85 15.13 -0.80
N ALA A 77 -8.75 14.83 0.48
CA ALA A 77 -8.12 15.70 1.47
C ALA A 77 -6.61 15.84 1.23
N PRO A 78 -6.00 16.98 1.60
CA PRO A 78 -4.56 17.13 1.56
C PRO A 78 -3.84 16.06 2.40
N ASN A 79 -2.74 15.52 1.86
CA ASN A 79 -1.90 14.61 2.62
C ASN A 79 -1.27 15.34 3.83
N PRO A 80 -1.40 14.80 5.05
CA PRO A 80 -0.89 15.47 6.24
C PRO A 80 0.65 15.49 6.22
N LYS A 81 1.21 16.63 6.62
CA LYS A 81 2.67 16.81 6.73
C LYS A 81 3.25 16.15 7.97
N GLN A 82 2.43 16.02 9.03
CA GLN A 82 2.71 15.33 10.29
C GLN A 82 1.42 14.72 10.82
N ILE A 83 1.51 13.59 11.52
CA ILE A 83 0.37 12.94 12.17
C ILE A 83 0.65 12.95 13.67
N LYS A 84 -0.09 13.76 14.43
CA LYS A 84 0.09 13.94 15.88
C LYS A 84 0.13 12.62 16.64
N ALA A 85 -0.87 11.77 16.41
CA ALA A 85 -0.97 10.45 17.03
C ALA A 85 0.25 9.55 16.73
N ALA A 86 0.86 9.68 15.53
CA ALA A 86 2.06 8.92 15.19
C ALA A 86 3.29 9.43 15.95
N SER A 87 3.46 10.76 16.05
CA SER A 87 4.52 11.37 16.84
C SER A 87 4.40 11.01 18.32
N GLU A 88 3.20 11.09 18.89
CA GLU A 88 2.92 10.74 20.28
C GLU A 88 3.16 9.26 20.56
N ALA A 89 2.68 8.36 19.70
CA ALA A 89 2.90 6.92 19.83
C ALA A 89 4.40 6.57 19.74
N ALA A 90 5.14 7.16 18.80
CA ALA A 90 6.58 6.95 18.69
C ALA A 90 7.33 7.41 19.94
N SER A 91 6.95 8.55 20.52
CA SER A 91 7.53 9.06 21.77
C SER A 91 7.21 8.16 22.96
N ALA A 92 5.96 7.66 23.06
CA ALA A 92 5.54 6.76 24.12
C ALA A 92 6.29 5.42 24.06
N ILE A 93 6.38 4.81 22.88
CA ILE A 93 7.14 3.57 22.67
C ILE A 93 8.61 3.78 23.02
N ALA A 94 9.21 4.88 22.57
CA ALA A 94 10.61 5.18 22.87
C ALA A 94 10.87 5.31 24.38
N ALA A 95 9.96 5.94 25.12
CA ALA A 95 10.06 6.04 26.58
C ALA A 95 9.98 4.67 27.28
N ASP A 96 9.09 3.79 26.82
CA ASP A 96 8.88 2.46 27.40
C ASP A 96 10.08 1.51 27.18
N ILE A 97 10.71 1.58 26.00
CA ILE A 97 11.84 0.71 25.64
C ILE A 97 13.22 1.30 25.96
N ASN A 98 13.28 2.44 26.67
CA ASN A 98 14.50 3.20 26.92
C ASN A 98 15.28 3.55 25.62
N GLY A 99 14.52 3.88 24.57
CA GLY A 99 15.01 4.29 23.26
C GLY A 99 14.92 5.81 23.05
N PHE A 100 15.04 6.24 21.80
CA PHE A 100 14.73 7.60 21.39
C PHE A 100 13.85 7.57 20.14
N ALA A 101 12.87 8.46 20.07
CA ALA A 101 12.00 8.54 18.91
C ALA A 101 12.76 9.10 17.71
N GLY A 102 12.40 8.60 16.52
CA GLY A 102 12.92 9.06 15.25
C GLY A 102 11.80 9.51 14.32
N SER A 103 12.14 10.33 13.34
CA SER A 103 11.26 10.68 12.21
C SER A 103 11.94 10.30 10.89
N ASN A 104 11.15 10.15 9.85
CA ASN A 104 11.69 10.10 8.49
C ASN A 104 12.09 11.53 8.06
N VAL A 105 13.13 11.67 7.24
CA VAL A 105 13.58 13.00 6.77
C VAL A 105 12.53 13.77 5.97
N GLY A 106 11.61 13.07 5.30
CA GLY A 106 10.50 13.69 4.56
C GLY A 106 9.57 14.51 5.46
N GLU A 107 9.36 14.07 6.70
CA GLU A 107 8.56 14.79 7.69
C GLU A 107 9.14 16.19 7.99
N LEU A 108 10.46 16.30 8.12
CA LEU A 108 11.15 17.59 8.29
C LEU A 108 10.88 18.50 7.09
N MET A 109 10.95 17.94 5.89
CA MET A 109 10.69 18.65 4.62
C MET A 109 9.19 18.91 4.36
N GLY A 110 8.29 18.28 5.14
CA GLY A 110 6.84 18.33 4.89
C GLY A 110 6.40 17.54 3.66
N THR A 111 7.21 16.57 3.25
CA THR A 111 6.91 15.67 2.13
C THR A 111 6.39 14.36 2.70
N PRO A 112 5.12 14.00 2.48
CA PRO A 112 4.58 12.72 2.94
C PRO A 112 5.34 11.58 2.27
N LEU A 113 5.61 10.53 3.03
CA LEU A 113 6.22 9.30 2.53
C LEU A 113 5.17 8.18 2.57
N THR A 114 4.97 7.51 1.44
CA THR A 114 4.19 6.28 1.36
C THR A 114 5.06 5.15 0.81
N ALA A 115 4.86 3.94 1.33
CA ALA A 115 5.52 2.74 0.84
C ALA A 115 4.65 1.96 -0.15
N HIS A 116 3.34 2.20 -0.15
CA HIS A 116 2.36 1.42 -0.90
C HIS A 116 1.75 2.28 -2.01
N PHE A 117 2.45 2.37 -3.15
CA PHE A 117 1.83 2.88 -4.36
C PHE A 117 0.84 1.82 -4.86
N LEU A 118 -0.43 2.18 -4.84
CA LEU A 118 -1.56 1.37 -5.27
C LEU A 118 -2.31 2.12 -6.35
N GLY A 119 -3.02 1.38 -7.19
CA GLY A 119 -3.67 1.95 -8.35
C GLY A 119 -2.67 2.27 -9.46
N GLY A 120 -3.15 2.16 -10.69
CA GLY A 120 -2.36 2.29 -11.91
C GLY A 120 -2.97 1.45 -13.04
N CYS A 121 -3.55 0.32 -12.67
CA CYS A 121 -4.42 -0.49 -13.53
C CYS A 121 -5.69 -0.87 -12.77
N PRO A 122 -6.48 0.10 -12.27
CA PRO A 122 -7.62 -0.20 -11.40
C PRO A 122 -8.66 -1.06 -12.12
N ILE A 123 -9.33 -1.93 -11.36
CA ILE A 123 -10.48 -2.70 -11.81
C ILE A 123 -11.66 -1.73 -12.03
N GLY A 124 -12.27 -1.80 -13.21
CA GLY A 124 -13.49 -1.07 -13.57
C GLY A 124 -14.59 -2.00 -14.09
N ASP A 125 -15.80 -1.45 -14.27
CA ASP A 125 -16.89 -2.11 -14.99
C ASP A 125 -16.84 -1.83 -16.50
N SER A 126 -16.11 -0.79 -16.93
CA SER A 126 -15.89 -0.43 -18.32
C SER A 126 -14.48 0.14 -18.55
N PRO A 127 -14.01 0.23 -19.81
CA PRO A 127 -12.72 0.88 -20.13
C PRO A 127 -12.68 2.38 -19.81
N GLU A 128 -13.82 3.02 -19.58
CA GLU A 128 -13.92 4.42 -19.16
C GLU A 128 -13.68 4.59 -17.65
N THR A 129 -13.97 3.56 -16.85
CA THR A 129 -13.91 3.59 -15.38
C THR A 129 -12.73 2.80 -14.80
N GLY A 130 -12.08 1.96 -15.61
CA GLY A 130 -10.91 1.20 -15.20
C GLY A 130 -10.00 0.80 -16.36
N VAL A 131 -8.89 0.16 -16.02
CA VAL A 131 -7.89 -0.32 -17.00
C VAL A 131 -8.06 -1.82 -17.24
N ILE A 132 -8.42 -2.57 -16.19
CA ILE A 132 -8.71 -3.99 -16.26
C ILE A 132 -10.16 -4.26 -15.89
N ASP A 133 -10.70 -5.33 -16.43
CA ASP A 133 -12.05 -5.79 -16.12
C ASP A 133 -12.14 -6.49 -14.74
N PRO A 134 -13.34 -6.87 -14.25
CA PRO A 134 -13.52 -7.54 -12.96
C PRO A 134 -12.83 -8.90 -12.79
N TYR A 135 -12.26 -9.43 -13.88
CA TYR A 135 -11.51 -10.68 -13.94
C TYR A 135 -10.01 -10.44 -14.23
N HIS A 136 -9.54 -9.21 -14.02
CA HIS A 136 -8.15 -8.79 -14.12
C HIS A 136 -7.56 -8.81 -15.54
N ARG A 137 -8.40 -8.77 -16.59
CA ARG A 137 -7.94 -8.72 -17.98
C ARG A 137 -7.91 -7.28 -18.48
N LEU A 138 -6.85 -6.88 -19.17
CA LEU A 138 -6.71 -5.56 -19.78
C LEU A 138 -7.83 -5.33 -20.81
N TYR A 139 -8.54 -4.20 -20.73
CA TYR A 139 -9.55 -3.85 -21.73
C TYR A 139 -8.93 -3.76 -23.12
N GLY A 140 -9.57 -4.37 -24.12
CA GLY A 140 -9.08 -4.43 -25.51
C GLY A 140 -7.98 -5.47 -25.75
N HIS A 141 -7.38 -6.04 -24.70
CA HIS A 141 -6.32 -7.04 -24.77
C HIS A 141 -6.55 -8.16 -23.74
N PRO A 142 -7.61 -8.98 -23.89
CA PRO A 142 -8.03 -9.93 -22.85
C PRO A 142 -7.02 -11.05 -22.55
N GLY A 143 -6.02 -11.24 -23.40
CA GLY A 143 -4.88 -12.14 -23.16
C GLY A 143 -3.80 -11.57 -22.22
N ILE A 144 -3.91 -10.30 -21.82
CA ILE A 144 -2.99 -9.64 -20.87
C ILE A 144 -3.74 -9.46 -19.54
N SER A 145 -3.12 -9.87 -18.43
CA SER A 145 -3.71 -9.72 -17.09
C SER A 145 -2.79 -8.93 -16.16
N VAL A 146 -3.38 -8.14 -15.25
CA VAL A 146 -2.64 -7.37 -14.23
C VAL A 146 -3.06 -7.84 -12.85
N VAL A 147 -2.10 -8.35 -12.08
CA VAL A 147 -2.36 -9.09 -10.84
C VAL A 147 -1.35 -8.71 -9.76
N ASP A 148 -1.43 -7.46 -9.31
CA ASP A 148 -0.58 -6.87 -8.28
C ASP A 148 -1.27 -5.67 -7.59
N GLY A 149 -0.50 -4.83 -6.88
CA GLY A 149 -1.01 -3.62 -6.23
C GLY A 149 -1.61 -2.57 -7.18
N ALA A 150 -1.32 -2.61 -8.48
CA ALA A 150 -1.88 -1.68 -9.46
C ALA A 150 -3.38 -1.95 -9.71
N ALA A 151 -3.84 -3.19 -9.49
CA ALA A 151 -5.24 -3.59 -9.60
C ALA A 151 -6.12 -3.11 -8.44
N VAL A 152 -5.51 -2.76 -7.30
CA VAL A 152 -6.23 -2.30 -6.11
C VAL A 152 -6.84 -0.92 -6.38
N SER A 153 -8.16 -0.87 -6.54
CA SER A 153 -8.89 0.32 -7.02
C SER A 153 -8.94 1.50 -6.05
N ALA A 154 -8.67 1.29 -4.76
CA ALA A 154 -8.71 2.34 -3.75
C ALA A 154 -7.74 2.07 -2.59
N ASN A 155 -7.33 3.13 -1.89
CA ASN A 155 -6.52 3.00 -0.70
C ASN A 155 -7.32 2.28 0.40
N LEU A 156 -6.74 1.20 0.94
CA LEU A 156 -7.38 0.33 1.92
C LEU A 156 -7.30 0.90 3.34
N GLY A 157 -6.47 1.91 3.58
CA GLY A 157 -6.19 2.44 4.93
C GLY A 157 -5.44 1.46 5.84
N VAL A 158 -5.05 0.29 5.32
CA VAL A 158 -4.27 -0.77 5.97
C VAL A 158 -3.26 -1.38 5.00
N ASN A 159 -2.36 -2.23 5.49
CA ASN A 159 -1.35 -2.90 4.67
C ASN A 159 -2.00 -3.72 3.53
N PRO A 160 -1.62 -3.51 2.26
CA PRO A 160 -2.34 -4.06 1.11
C PRO A 160 -2.00 -5.51 0.77
N SER A 161 -0.97 -6.09 1.39
CA SER A 161 -0.41 -7.40 0.98
C SER A 161 -1.47 -8.50 0.90
N LEU A 162 -2.30 -8.65 1.93
CA LEU A 162 -3.34 -9.68 1.95
C LEU A 162 -4.49 -9.40 0.97
N THR A 163 -4.79 -8.14 0.68
CA THR A 163 -5.76 -7.78 -0.36
C THR A 163 -5.24 -8.09 -1.75
N ILE A 164 -3.96 -7.80 -2.01
CA ILE A 164 -3.29 -8.16 -3.27
C ILE A 164 -3.31 -9.68 -3.43
N THR A 165 -2.93 -10.44 -2.38
CA THR A 165 -3.00 -11.91 -2.39
C THR A 165 -4.41 -12.41 -2.67
N ALA A 166 -5.42 -11.90 -1.96
CA ALA A 166 -6.81 -12.32 -2.15
C ALA A 166 -7.33 -12.02 -3.57
N GLN A 167 -7.01 -10.85 -4.12
CA GLN A 167 -7.37 -10.52 -5.51
C GLN A 167 -6.63 -11.41 -6.51
N ALA A 168 -5.35 -11.69 -6.28
CA ALA A 168 -4.55 -12.57 -7.12
C ALA A 168 -5.09 -14.00 -7.14
N GLU A 169 -5.34 -14.57 -5.96
CA GLU A 169 -5.93 -15.91 -5.83
C GLU A 169 -7.30 -15.98 -6.50
N ARG A 170 -8.17 -14.97 -6.30
CA ARG A 170 -9.46 -14.90 -6.98
C ARG A 170 -9.30 -14.85 -8.50
N ALA A 171 -8.44 -13.99 -9.02
CA ALA A 171 -8.23 -13.86 -10.46
C ALA A 171 -7.73 -15.16 -11.09
N MET A 172 -6.75 -15.82 -10.46
CA MET A 172 -6.20 -17.10 -10.90
C MET A 172 -7.21 -18.23 -10.79
N SER A 173 -8.12 -18.19 -9.80
CA SER A 173 -9.14 -19.22 -9.61
C SER A 173 -10.14 -19.33 -10.76
N TYR A 174 -10.19 -18.34 -11.67
CA TYR A 174 -11.08 -18.36 -12.83
C TYR A 174 -10.36 -18.74 -14.13
N TRP A 175 -9.07 -19.06 -14.09
CA TRP A 175 -8.38 -19.53 -15.28
C TRP A 175 -8.82 -20.94 -15.66
N PRO A 176 -9.12 -21.18 -16.96
CA PRO A 176 -9.44 -22.51 -17.44
C PRO A 176 -8.22 -23.42 -17.37
N ASN A 177 -8.44 -24.74 -17.25
CA ASN A 177 -7.34 -25.67 -17.52
C ASN A 177 -6.97 -25.60 -19.00
N LYS A 178 -5.75 -26.04 -19.32
CA LYS A 178 -5.24 -26.04 -20.69
C LYS A 178 -6.17 -26.84 -21.62
N GLY A 179 -6.74 -26.17 -22.61
CA GLY A 179 -7.66 -26.76 -23.60
C GLY A 179 -9.14 -26.69 -23.21
N GLU A 180 -9.47 -26.24 -22.01
CA GLU A 180 -10.85 -25.94 -21.62
C GLU A 180 -11.28 -24.56 -22.11
N ALA A 181 -12.59 -24.37 -22.24
CA ALA A 181 -13.17 -23.07 -22.55
C ALA A 181 -12.98 -22.12 -21.36
N ASP A 182 -12.67 -20.85 -21.63
CA ASP A 182 -12.57 -19.82 -20.60
C ASP A 182 -13.97 -19.55 -20.01
N PRO A 183 -14.20 -19.80 -18.70
CA PRO A 183 -15.50 -19.58 -18.09
C PRO A 183 -15.80 -18.10 -17.84
N ARG A 184 -14.81 -17.21 -17.99
CA ARG A 184 -14.97 -15.78 -17.72
C ARG A 184 -15.80 -15.14 -18.83
N PRO A 185 -16.88 -14.39 -18.50
CA PRO A 185 -17.67 -13.66 -19.48
C PRO A 185 -16.83 -12.75 -20.38
N ALA A 186 -17.31 -12.45 -21.58
CA ALA A 186 -16.64 -11.51 -22.49
C ALA A 186 -16.59 -10.10 -21.89
N GLN A 187 -15.57 -9.31 -22.25
CA GLN A 187 -15.48 -7.91 -21.83
C GLN A 187 -16.71 -7.12 -22.32
N GLY A 188 -17.23 -6.21 -21.49
CA GLY A 188 -18.43 -5.42 -21.76
C GLY A 188 -19.75 -6.10 -21.35
N THR A 189 -19.70 -7.34 -20.88
CA THR A 189 -20.85 -7.99 -20.23
C THR A 189 -20.91 -7.65 -18.75
N ALA A 190 -22.09 -7.82 -18.14
CA ALA A 190 -22.26 -7.61 -16.70
C ALA A 190 -21.39 -8.57 -15.88
N TYR A 191 -20.96 -8.12 -14.70
CA TYR A 191 -20.19 -8.96 -13.79
C TYR A 191 -21.00 -10.17 -13.32
N GLU A 192 -20.36 -11.34 -13.33
CA GLU A 192 -20.91 -12.60 -12.83
C GLU A 192 -19.97 -13.21 -11.80
N ARG A 193 -20.54 -13.72 -10.70
CA ARG A 193 -19.76 -14.46 -9.72
C ARG A 193 -19.57 -15.90 -10.22
N LEU A 194 -18.36 -16.23 -10.60
CA LEU A 194 -18.01 -17.56 -11.10
C LEU A 194 -17.64 -18.52 -9.95
N LYS A 195 -17.80 -19.81 -10.22
CA LYS A 195 -17.19 -20.85 -9.38
C LYS A 195 -15.69 -20.94 -9.73
N PRO A 196 -14.81 -21.14 -8.75
CA PRO A 196 -13.41 -21.47 -9.01
C PRO A 196 -13.28 -22.70 -9.91
N VAL A 197 -12.31 -22.68 -10.82
CA VAL A 197 -11.90 -23.82 -11.64
C VAL A 197 -10.89 -24.64 -10.84
N GLU A 198 -11.17 -25.92 -10.65
CA GLU A 198 -10.21 -26.85 -10.05
C GLU A 198 -9.08 -27.18 -11.04
N PRO A 199 -7.80 -27.02 -10.66
CA PRO A 199 -6.69 -27.35 -11.53
C PRO A 199 -6.57 -28.87 -11.70
N GLN A 200 -6.46 -29.35 -12.94
CA GLN A 200 -6.20 -30.76 -13.25
C GLN A 200 -4.80 -31.22 -12.81
N SER A 201 -3.84 -30.29 -12.74
CA SER A 201 -2.47 -30.54 -12.32
C SER A 201 -2.01 -29.43 -11.37
N PRO A 202 -2.41 -29.48 -10.08
CA PRO A 202 -2.09 -28.44 -9.12
C PRO A 202 -0.59 -28.38 -8.85
N ALA A 203 -0.05 -27.16 -8.75
CA ALA A 203 1.35 -26.95 -8.36
C ALA A 203 1.63 -27.37 -6.90
N VAL A 204 0.61 -27.29 -6.04
CA VAL A 204 0.69 -27.71 -4.63
C VAL A 204 -0.04 -29.05 -4.47
N PRO A 205 0.62 -30.12 -3.98
CA PRO A 205 -0.02 -31.41 -3.77
C PRO A 205 -1.23 -31.34 -2.84
N ALA A 206 -2.22 -32.22 -3.04
CA ALA A 206 -3.49 -32.20 -2.31
C ALA A 206 -3.33 -32.44 -0.81
N GLU A 207 -2.31 -33.18 -0.41
CA GLU A 207 -1.95 -33.51 0.95
C GLU A 207 -1.10 -32.43 1.65
N ALA A 208 -0.59 -31.45 0.90
CA ALA A 208 0.25 -30.40 1.45
C ALA A 208 -0.58 -29.40 2.28
N PHE A 209 0.05 -28.78 3.28
CA PHE A 209 -0.60 -27.77 4.13
C PHE A 209 -1.20 -26.61 3.31
N GLY A 210 -0.50 -26.18 2.25
CA GLY A 210 -0.92 -25.11 1.36
C GLY A 210 -1.78 -25.56 0.17
N ALA A 211 -2.31 -26.79 0.18
CA ALA A 211 -3.16 -27.27 -0.91
C ALA A 211 -4.37 -26.35 -1.12
N LEU A 212 -4.74 -26.12 -2.38
CA LEU A 212 -5.98 -25.44 -2.72
C LEU A 212 -7.15 -26.24 -2.15
N LYS A 213 -7.96 -25.63 -1.28
CA LYS A 213 -9.17 -26.25 -0.71
C LYS A 213 -10.38 -25.47 -1.19
N LEU A 214 -11.17 -26.12 -2.04
CA LEU A 214 -12.44 -25.59 -2.53
C LEU A 214 -13.63 -26.33 -1.85
N PRO A 215 -14.73 -25.62 -1.54
CA PRO A 215 -14.86 -24.17 -1.63
C PRO A 215 -13.96 -23.46 -0.60
N PHE A 216 -13.47 -22.26 -0.93
CA PHE A 216 -12.80 -21.40 0.07
C PHE A 216 -13.69 -21.32 1.32
N LEU A 217 -13.09 -21.46 2.51
CA LEU A 217 -13.80 -21.36 3.79
C LEU A 217 -14.82 -20.23 3.72
N GLY A 218 -16.10 -20.56 3.92
CA GLY A 218 -17.19 -19.61 3.71
C GLY A 218 -16.91 -18.32 4.47
N ILE A 219 -17.02 -17.18 3.78
CA ILE A 219 -16.98 -15.87 4.43
C ILE A 219 -18.05 -15.90 5.52
N PRO A 220 -17.71 -15.68 6.80
CA PRO A 220 -18.70 -15.62 7.86
C PRO A 220 -19.79 -14.62 7.48
N ALA A 221 -21.06 -14.96 7.70
CA ALA A 221 -22.14 -14.03 7.45
C ALA A 221 -21.86 -12.74 8.23
N VAL A 222 -21.68 -11.62 7.51
CA VAL A 222 -21.50 -10.31 8.13
C VAL A 222 -22.82 -9.99 8.85
N PRO A 223 -22.81 -9.77 10.17
CA PRO A 223 -24.03 -9.40 10.88
C PRO A 223 -24.61 -8.12 10.24
N PRO A 224 -25.95 -8.01 10.11
CA PRO A 224 -26.55 -6.77 9.66
C PRO A 224 -26.09 -5.63 10.58
N LYS A 225 -25.79 -4.47 9.98
CA LYS A 225 -25.48 -3.25 10.73
C LYS A 225 -26.66 -2.99 11.69
N LYS A 226 -26.38 -2.97 12.99
CA LYS A 226 -27.35 -2.53 14.00
C LYS A 226 -27.58 -1.02 13.88
#